data_AF-A0A4Y7K9X9-F1
#
_entry.id   AF-A0A4Y7K9X9-F1
#
_cell.length_a   1.000
_cell.length_b   1.000
_cell.length_c   1.000
_cell.angle_alpha   90.00
_cell.angle_beta   90.00
_cell.angle_gamma   90.00
#
_symmetry.space_group_name_H-M   'P 1'
#
loop_
_entity.id
_entity.type
_entity.pdbx_description
1 polymer ?
#
loop_
_entity_poly.entity_id
_entity_poly.type
_entity_poly.pdbx_seq_one_letter_code
_entity_poly.pdbx_strand_id
1 'polypeptide(L)' 'MEIDNDVKRDAVEELVRELMEGEKGKEMKKRATEWKRKSEEAVAPGGSSYVNLNKMIDEIMHAC' A
#
# COMPACT_ATOMS: atom_id res chain seq x y z
N MET A 1 12.61 -5.74 0.39
CA MET A 1 13.56 -6.86 0.35
C MET A 1 13.08 -7.79 -0.72
N GLU A 2 13.97 -8.20 -1.60
CA GLU A 2 13.67 -9.15 -2.66
C GLU A 2 14.41 -10.43 -2.35
N ILE A 3 13.81 -11.56 -2.72
CA ILE A 3 14.45 -12.87 -2.62
C ILE A 3 14.93 -13.28 -3.99
N ASP A 4 16.07 -13.95 -4.04
CA ASP A 4 16.59 -14.54 -5.27
C ASP A 4 15.63 -15.64 -5.78
N ASN A 5 15.68 -15.91 -7.09
CA ASN A 5 14.89 -16.98 -7.70
C ASN A 5 15.32 -18.37 -7.22
N ASP A 6 16.60 -18.57 -6.87
CA ASP A 6 17.07 -19.78 -6.21
C ASP A 6 16.84 -19.70 -4.69
N VAL A 7 15.63 -20.08 -4.28
CA VAL A 7 15.16 -19.93 -2.89
C VAL A 7 15.79 -20.97 -1.96
N LYS A 8 16.77 -20.53 -1.16
CA LYS A 8 17.40 -21.32 -0.09
C LYS A 8 16.79 -20.99 1.27
N ARG A 9 16.58 -22.01 2.12
CA ARG A 9 15.96 -21.87 3.44
C ARG A 9 16.64 -20.81 4.30
N ASP A 10 17.97 -20.83 4.37
CA ASP A 10 18.73 -19.93 5.24
C ASP A 10 18.60 -18.46 4.78
N ALA A 11 18.54 -18.22 3.46
CA ALA A 11 18.31 -16.89 2.91
C ALA A 11 16.90 -16.39 3.22
N VAL A 12 15.88 -17.26 3.17
CA VAL A 12 14.51 -16.91 3.59
C VAL A 12 14.49 -16.56 5.07
N GLU A 13 15.12 -17.38 5.91
CA GLU A 13 15.16 -17.16 7.37
C GLU A 13 15.77 -15.79 7.70
N GLU A 14 16.92 -15.45 7.10
CA GLU A 14 17.59 -14.17 7.35
C GLU A 14 16.70 -12.98 6.95
N LEU A 15 16.05 -13.05 5.78
CA LEU A 15 15.13 -12.01 5.32
C LEU A 15 13.91 -11.87 6.23
N VAL A 16 13.35 -12.99 6.70
CA VAL A 16 12.21 -12.97 7.64
C VAL A 16 12.62 -12.35 8.96
N ARG A 17 13.80 -12.69 9.50
CA ARG A 17 14.31 -12.09 10.74
C ARG A 17 14.52 -10.58 10.58
N GLU A 18 15.13 -10.14 9.49
CA GLU A 18 15.29 -8.70 9.19
C GLU A 18 13.94 -7.99 9.00
N LEU A 19 12.94 -8.67 8.42
CA LEU A 19 11.60 -8.10 8.23
C LEU A 19 10.86 -7.91 9.56
N MET A 20 11.05 -8.84 10.51
CA MET A 20 10.33 -8.85 11.78
C MET A 20 10.99 -7.97 12.84
N GLU A 21 12.32 -8.04 12.96
CA GLU A 21 13.08 -7.46 14.07
C GLU A 21 14.05 -6.36 13.62
N GLY A 22 14.46 -6.39 12.36
CA GLY A 22 15.44 -5.48 11.78
C GLY A 22 14.91 -4.08 11.48
N GLU A 23 15.83 -3.13 11.35
CA GLU A 23 15.50 -1.72 11.10
C GLU A 23 14.87 -1.52 9.71
N LYS A 24 15.29 -2.30 8.70
CA LYS A 24 14.66 -2.23 7.37
C LYS A 24 13.20 -2.66 7.43
N GLY A 25 12.89 -3.74 8.18
CA GLY A 25 11.53 -4.22 8.38
C GLY A 25 10.64 -3.18 9.07
N LYS A 26 11.14 -2.53 10.12
CA LYS A 26 10.44 -1.46 10.84
C LYS A 26 10.11 -0.27 9.94
N GLU A 27 11.07 0.19 9.14
CA GLU A 27 10.87 1.29 8.20
C GLU A 27 9.86 0.92 7.10
N MET A 28 9.93 -0.30 6.55
CA MET A 28 8.94 -0.80 5.59
C MET A 28 7.52 -0.81 6.20
N LYS A 29 7.38 -1.27 7.44
CA LYS A 29 6.09 -1.30 8.15
C LYS A 29 5.52 0.10 8.37
N LYS A 30 6.38 1.07 8.74
CA LYS A 30 5.98 2.48 8.91
C LYS A 30 5.42 3.05 7.61
N ARG A 31 6.14 2.87 6.50
CA ARG A 31 5.70 3.32 5.17
C ARG A 31 4.39 2.66 4.73
N ALA A 32 4.26 1.34 4.93
CA ALA A 32 3.04 0.61 4.61
C ALA A 32 1.84 1.12 5.42
N THR A 33 2.04 1.45 6.70
CA THR A 33 1.00 2.01 7.58
C THR A 33 0.60 3.42 7.13
N GLU A 34 1.57 4.26 6.74
CA GLU A 34 1.29 5.58 6.20
C GLU A 34 0.49 5.50 4.89
N TRP A 35 0.87 4.60 3.98
CA TRP A 35 0.12 4.36 2.75
C TRP A 35 -1.28 3.87 3.03
N LYS A 36 -1.46 2.93 3.95
CA LYS A 36 -2.80 2.48 4.40
C LYS A 36 -3.66 3.67 4.82
N ARG A 37 -3.16 4.53 5.72
CA ARG A 37 -3.90 5.71 6.18
C ARG A 37 -4.26 6.66 5.02
N LYS A 38 -3.31 6.96 4.14
CA LYS A 38 -3.56 7.84 2.97
C LYS A 38 -4.60 7.24 2.03
N SER A 39 -4.57 5.93 1.82
CA SER A 39 -5.58 5.22 1.02
C SER A 39 -6.96 5.29 1.66
N GLU A 40 -7.06 5.05 2.97
CA GLU A 40 -8.32 5.17 3.72
C GLU A 40 -8.90 6.59 3.63
N GLU A 41 -8.07 7.62 3.79
CA GLU A 41 -8.46 9.03 3.65
C GLU A 41 -8.93 9.38 2.22
N ALA A 42 -8.26 8.84 1.21
CA ALA A 42 -8.61 9.11 -0.18
C ALA A 42 -9.97 8.51 -0.58
N VAL A 43 -10.35 7.36 -0.02
CA VAL A 43 -11.60 6.64 -0.36
C VAL A 43 -12.77 6.94 0.57
N ALA A 44 -12.52 7.51 1.75
CA ALA A 44 -13.57 7.92 2.68
C ALA A 44 -14.51 8.99 2.06
N PRO A 45 -15.73 9.17 2.58
CA PRO A 45 -16.63 10.24 2.12
C PRO A 45 -15.94 11.61 2.16
N GLY A 46 -15.97 12.32 1.03
CA GLY A 46 -15.27 13.61 0.85
C GLY A 46 -13.77 13.49 0.55
N GLY A 47 -13.21 12.28 0.57
CA GLY A 47 -11.85 11.97 0.15
C GLY A 47 -11.62 12.19 -1.35
N SER A 48 -10.35 12.32 -1.75
CA SER A 48 -9.99 12.69 -3.12
C SER A 48 -10.48 11.69 -4.18
N SER A 49 -10.32 10.39 -3.94
CA SER A 49 -10.77 9.34 -4.87
C SER A 49 -12.30 9.24 -4.87
N TYR A 50 -12.95 9.40 -3.72
CA TYR A 50 -14.41 9.46 -3.60
C TYR A 50 -15.00 10.61 -4.43
N VAL A 51 -14.45 11.82 -4.27
CA VAL A 51 -14.89 13.02 -5.00
C VAL A 51 -14.65 12.86 -6.50
N ASN A 52 -13.49 12.34 -6.90
CA ASN A 52 -13.19 12.13 -8.31
C ASN A 52 -14.12 11.11 -8.97
N LEU A 53 -14.45 10.02 -8.27
CA LEU A 53 -15.39 9.02 -8.78
C LEU A 53 -16.79 9.62 -8.96
N ASN A 54 -17.28 10.40 -8.00
CA ASN A 54 -18.59 11.06 -8.12
C ASN A 54 -18.63 12.03 -9.30
N LYS A 55 -17.58 12.85 -9.47
CA LYS A 55 -17.48 13.76 -10.63
C LYS A 55 -17.54 13.01 -11.96
N MET A 56 -16.83 11.89 -12.08
CA MET A 56 -16.87 11.04 -13.26
C MET A 56 -18.29 10.50 -13.52
N ILE A 57 -19.00 10.06 -12.47
CA ILE A 57 -20.38 9.58 -12.59
C ILE A 57 -21.29 10.72 -13.06
N ASP A 58 -21.19 11.90 -12.46
CA ASP A 58 -21.98 13.08 -12.84
C ASP A 58 -21.73 13.47 -14.31
N GLU A 59 -20.47 13.47 -14.75
CA GLU A 59 -20.10 13.74 -16.15
C GLU A 59 -20.75 12.73 -17.12
N ILE A 60 -20.75 11.44 -16.79
CA ILE A 60 -21.39 10.39 -17.61
C ILE A 60 -22.91 10.56 -17.63
N MET A 61 -23.52 10.88 -16.49
CA MET A 61 -24.98 11.05 -16.37
C MET A 61 -25.49 12.31 -17.08
N HIS A 62 -24.64 13.31 -17.26
CA HIS A 62 -24.94 14.57 -17.95
C HIS A 62 -24.38 14.65 -19.38
N ALA A 63 -23.83 13.55 -19.92
CA ALA A 63 -23.31 13.47 -21.28
C ALA A 63 -24.39 13.30 -22.39
N CYS A 64 -25.64 13.66 -22.12
CA CYS A 64 -26.75 13.74 -23.10
C CYS A 64 -27.27 15.18 -23.19
#